data_AF-A0A9E6ZS67-F1
#
_entry.id   AF-A0A9E6ZS67-F1
#
_cell.length_a   1.000
_cell.length_b   1.000
_cell.length_c   1.000
_cell.angle_alpha   90.00
_cell.angle_beta   90.00
_cell.angle_gamma   90.00
#
_symmetry.space_group_name_H-M   'P 1'
#
loop_
_entity.id
_entity.type
_entity.pdbx_description
1 polymer ?
#
loop_
_entity_poly.entity_id
_entity_poly.type
_entity_poly.pdbx_seq_one_letter_code
_entity_poly.pdbx_strand_id
1 'polypeptide(L)'
;MRKLFLGSSLALLTFFIVSCKGETKKEESAEKTEVQETPSVKETTAQTEKAEKKSNNIPTFSNKKVQDYVNAYEEYISAYRKAVENNDMAALGELGQKGQELGQKSQELTTELNGDDITKFTEYMKKKSEELMEISNKLSQ
;
A
#
# COMPACT_ATOMS: atom_id res chain seq x y z
N MET A 1 -9.64 -43.83 -37.68
CA MET A 1 -9.43 -42.41 -37.33
C MET A 1 -10.70 -41.64 -37.65
N ARG A 2 -11.39 -41.13 -36.62
CA ARG A 2 -12.70 -40.49 -36.74
C ARG A 2 -12.53 -38.96 -36.66
N LYS A 3 -12.84 -38.32 -37.80
CA LYS A 3 -13.59 -37.07 -38.06
C LYS A 3 -14.11 -36.32 -36.81
N LEU A 4 -14.34 -35.01 -36.74
CA LEU A 4 -14.19 -33.78 -37.54
C LEU A 4 -14.89 -32.68 -36.69
N PHE A 5 -14.42 -31.42 -36.74
CA PHE A 5 -15.13 -30.14 -36.49
C PHE A 5 -15.92 -29.85 -35.20
N LEU A 6 -15.55 -28.76 -34.51
CA LEU A 6 -16.37 -27.62 -34.03
C LEU A 6 -15.45 -26.77 -33.10
N GLY A 7 -15.07 -25.52 -33.37
CA GLY A 7 -15.87 -24.43 -33.88
C GLY A 7 -16.60 -23.72 -32.74
N SER A 8 -15.89 -22.96 -31.89
CA SER A 8 -16.50 -21.96 -31.00
C SER A 8 -15.57 -20.76 -30.82
N SER A 9 -15.65 -19.88 -31.80
CA SER A 9 -15.32 -18.47 -31.71
C SER A 9 -16.38 -17.77 -30.86
N LEU A 10 -15.99 -17.15 -29.74
CA LEU A 10 -16.84 -16.18 -29.04
C LEU A 10 -16.05 -14.91 -28.73
N ALA A 11 -16.17 -14.00 -29.70
CA ALA A 11 -16.28 -12.54 -29.61
C ALA A 11 -15.44 -11.77 -28.56
N LEU A 12 -14.51 -10.97 -29.09
CA LEU A 12 -14.11 -9.67 -28.55
C LEU A 12 -15.35 -8.81 -28.21
N LEU A 13 -15.33 -8.19 -27.04
CA LEU A 13 -16.12 -6.99 -26.73
C LEU A 13 -15.19 -5.95 -26.10
N THR A 14 -14.57 -5.15 -26.96
CA THR A 14 -13.90 -3.90 -26.63
C THR A 14 -14.96 -2.81 -26.44
N PHE A 15 -15.18 -2.37 -25.20
CA PHE A 15 -15.94 -1.16 -24.93
C PHE A 15 -15.03 0.06 -25.08
N PHE A 16 -15.36 0.88 -26.07
CA PHE A 16 -14.77 2.19 -26.37
C PHE A 16 -15.24 3.25 -25.36
N ILE A 17 -14.27 4.03 -24.90
CA ILE A 17 -14.27 5.46 -24.51
C ILE A 17 -15.63 6.17 -24.26
N VAL A 18 -15.80 6.66 -23.02
CA VAL A 18 -16.44 7.97 -22.78
C VAL A 18 -15.36 8.91 -22.25
N SER A 19 -14.74 9.63 -23.17
CA SER A 19 -14.03 10.86 -22.86
C SER A 19 -15.09 11.96 -22.77
N CYS A 20 -15.52 12.29 -21.54
CA CYS A 20 -16.21 13.55 -21.29
C CYS A 20 -15.16 14.68 -21.30
N LYS A 21 -14.83 15.10 -22.52
CA LYS A 21 -14.26 16.40 -22.84
C LYS A 21 -15.34 17.46 -22.56
N GLY A 22 -15.39 17.95 -21.33
CA GLY A 22 -16.17 19.12 -20.93
C GLY A 22 -15.23 20.30 -20.67
N GLU A 23 -14.71 20.90 -21.74
CA GLU A 23 -14.05 22.21 -21.67
C GLU A 23 -15.15 23.27 -21.60
N THR A 24 -15.30 23.96 -20.46
CA THR A 24 -16.01 25.24 -20.39
C THR A 24 -15.04 26.31 -19.94
N LYS A 25 -14.76 27.20 -20.87
CA LYS A 25 -13.89 28.37 -20.78
C LYS A 25 -14.62 29.51 -20.06
N LYS A 26 -13.86 30.28 -19.25
CA LYS A 26 -13.92 31.75 -19.04
C LYS A 26 -15.14 32.27 -18.22
N GLU A 27 -15.11 33.27 -17.34
CA GLU A 27 -14.27 34.46 -17.03
C GLU A 27 -14.31 34.69 -15.49
N GLU A 28 -13.20 34.96 -14.82
CA GLU A 28 -12.73 36.31 -14.43
C GLU A 28 -13.83 37.28 -13.96
N SER A 29 -13.93 37.48 -12.64
CA SER A 29 -14.34 38.75 -12.05
C SER A 29 -13.47 38.99 -10.82
N ALA A 30 -12.66 40.04 -10.91
CA ALA A 30 -11.93 40.64 -9.81
C ALA A 30 -12.90 41.15 -8.73
N GLU A 31 -12.52 41.04 -7.46
CA GLU A 31 -12.15 42.19 -6.62
C GLU A 31 -11.96 41.77 -5.14
N LYS A 32 -10.71 41.90 -4.68
CA LYS A 32 -10.24 42.43 -3.39
C LYS A 32 -11.02 42.07 -2.12
N THR A 33 -10.32 41.46 -1.14
CA THR A 33 -10.17 41.98 0.25
C THR A 33 -9.37 41.02 1.15
N GLU A 34 -8.49 41.64 1.93
CA GLU A 34 -7.79 41.19 3.15
C GLU A 34 -6.88 39.97 3.15
N VAL A 35 -5.59 40.28 3.32
CA VAL A 35 -4.63 39.50 4.09
C VAL A 35 -5.19 39.30 5.51
N GLN A 36 -5.52 38.07 5.86
CA GLN A 36 -5.63 37.67 7.26
C GLN A 36 -5.03 36.27 7.44
N GLU A 37 -4.33 36.17 8.56
CA GLU A 37 -3.31 35.19 8.89
C GLU A 37 -3.83 33.74 8.98
N THR A 38 -3.01 32.82 8.45
CA THR A 38 -2.68 31.51 9.02
C THR A 38 -3.67 30.86 10.00
N PRO A 39 -4.44 29.84 9.59
CA PRO A 39 -4.83 28.80 10.52
C PRO A 39 -3.63 27.86 10.69
N SER A 40 -2.92 28.07 11.79
CA SER A 40 -2.03 27.12 12.44
C SER A 40 -2.62 25.70 12.36
N VAL A 41 -1.89 24.81 11.66
CA VAL A 41 -2.02 23.37 11.76
C VAL A 41 -1.76 23.00 13.23
N LYS A 42 -2.83 22.93 14.01
CA LYS A 42 -2.76 22.49 15.40
C LYS A 42 -2.94 20.97 15.40
N GLU A 43 -1.79 20.31 15.52
CA GLU A 43 -1.59 19.02 16.18
C GLU A 43 -2.87 18.21 16.38
N THR A 44 -3.14 17.30 15.45
CA THR A 44 -3.67 16.00 15.86
C THR A 44 -2.59 15.38 16.71
N THR A 45 -2.72 15.56 18.02
CA THR A 45 -2.00 14.86 19.06
C THR A 45 -2.05 13.38 18.70
N ALA A 46 -0.93 12.89 18.18
CA ALA A 46 -0.66 11.48 18.07
C ALA A 46 -0.77 10.94 19.50
N GLN A 47 -1.93 10.35 19.81
CA GLN A 47 -1.97 9.31 20.81
C GLN A 47 -1.08 8.21 20.26
N THR A 48 0.20 8.31 20.62
CA THR A 48 1.05 7.17 20.87
C THR A 48 0.38 6.39 22.00
N GLU A 49 -0.72 5.73 21.66
CA GLU A 49 -1.15 4.56 22.39
C GLU A 49 -0.06 3.54 22.13
N LYS A 50 0.82 3.50 23.12
CA LYS A 50 1.79 2.48 23.45
C LYS A 50 1.28 1.12 22.95
N ALA A 51 1.63 0.79 21.71
CA ALA A 51 1.55 -0.56 21.19
C ALA A 51 2.65 -1.36 21.91
N GLU A 52 2.36 -1.71 23.15
CA GLU A 52 3.21 -2.53 23.98
C GLU A 52 3.21 -3.94 23.37
N LYS A 53 4.42 -4.36 22.96
CA LYS A 53 4.84 -5.68 22.45
C LYS A 53 4.74 -5.92 20.94
N LYS A 54 5.86 -5.65 20.24
CA LYS A 54 6.64 -6.67 19.47
C LYS A 54 7.92 -6.05 18.90
N SER A 55 8.85 -5.65 19.75
CA SER A 55 10.26 -5.51 19.33
C SER A 55 10.94 -6.87 19.42
N ASN A 56 10.59 -7.80 18.52
CA ASN A 56 11.33 -9.05 18.42
C ASN A 56 11.86 -9.18 16.98
N ASN A 57 13.06 -8.64 16.75
CA ASN A 57 13.87 -8.79 15.53
C ASN A 57 13.44 -8.00 14.29
N ILE A 58 13.34 -6.67 14.39
CA ILE A 58 13.41 -5.83 13.19
C ILE A 58 14.90 -5.70 12.82
N PRO A 59 15.35 -6.21 11.66
CA PRO A 59 16.73 -6.08 11.22
C PRO A 59 17.08 -4.63 10.89
N THR A 60 18.32 -4.25 11.19
CA THR A 60 18.92 -2.99 10.74
C THR A 60 19.68 -3.17 9.43
N PHE A 61 19.60 -2.21 8.52
CA PHE A 61 20.32 -2.24 7.24
C PHE A 61 21.20 -1.02 7.09
N SER A 62 22.36 -1.19 6.45
CA SER A 62 23.26 -0.07 6.17
C SER A 62 22.72 0.81 5.03
N ASN A 63 21.98 0.21 4.10
CA ASN A 63 21.30 0.94 3.04
C ASN A 63 20.03 1.62 3.58
N LYS A 64 20.01 2.95 3.57
CA LYS A 64 18.87 3.75 4.07
C LYS A 64 17.56 3.42 3.35
N LYS A 65 17.58 3.18 2.03
CA LYS A 65 16.35 2.87 1.28
C LYS A 65 15.73 1.54 1.75
N VAL A 66 16.57 0.55 2.05
CA VAL A 66 16.15 -0.74 2.59
C VAL A 66 15.59 -0.57 4.00
N GLN A 67 16.26 0.22 4.84
CA GLN A 67 15.77 0.51 6.18
C GLN A 67 14.41 1.22 6.17
N ASP A 68 14.26 2.24 5.32
CA ASP A 68 13.00 2.99 5.18
C ASP A 68 11.86 2.07 4.73
N TYR A 69 12.13 1.14 3.82
CA TYR A 69 11.15 0.15 3.39
C TYR A 69 10.73 -0.80 4.52
N VAL A 70 11.70 -1.33 5.27
CA VAL A 70 11.42 -2.23 6.41
C VAL A 70 10.55 -1.53 7.45
N ASN A 71 10.85 -0.27 7.76
CA ASN A 71 10.05 0.54 8.67
C ASN A 71 8.62 0.72 8.15
N ALA A 72 8.47 1.09 6.86
CA ALA A 72 7.16 1.25 6.24
C ALA A 72 6.36 -0.06 6.19
N TYR A 73 7.05 -1.20 6.04
CA TYR A 73 6.44 -2.52 6.04
C TYR A 73 5.96 -2.95 7.44
N GLU A 74 6.70 -2.62 8.50
CA GLU A 74 6.24 -2.81 9.89
C GLU A 74 4.98 -2.00 10.19
N GLU A 75 4.96 -0.74 9.79
CA GLU A 75 3.79 0.12 9.94
C GLU A 75 2.58 -0.46 9.19
N TYR A 76 2.81 -0.94 7.97
CA TYR A 76 1.77 -1.59 7.17
C TYR A 76 1.19 -2.83 7.87
N ILE A 77 2.04 -3.73 8.39
CA ILE A 77 1.57 -4.93 9.09
C ILE A 77 0.86 -4.58 10.39
N SER A 78 1.35 -3.58 11.11
CA SER A 78 0.69 -3.08 12.32
C SER A 78 -0.71 -2.53 12.03
N ALA A 79 -0.83 -1.69 11.00
CA ALA A 79 -2.11 -1.15 10.56
C ALA A 79 -3.05 -2.25 10.06
N TYR A 80 -2.53 -3.21 9.27
CA TYR A 80 -3.30 -4.35 8.78
C TYR A 80 -3.85 -5.20 9.91
N ARG A 81 -3.03 -5.50 10.93
CA ARG A 81 -3.48 -6.21 12.13
C ARG A 81 -4.63 -5.48 12.82
N LYS A 82 -4.47 -4.18 13.07
CA LYS A 82 -5.52 -3.35 13.71
C LYS A 82 -6.80 -3.34 12.89
N ALA A 83 -6.69 -3.19 11.57
CA ALA A 83 -7.84 -3.17 10.68
C ALA A 83 -8.60 -4.52 10.69
N VAL A 84 -7.88 -5.65 10.67
CA VAL A 84 -8.49 -6.98 10.84
C VAL A 84 -9.15 -7.14 12.21
N GLU A 85 -8.45 -6.79 13.29
CA GLU A 85 -8.98 -6.89 14.67
C GLU A 85 -10.25 -6.06 14.87
N ASN A 86 -10.34 -4.90 14.20
CA ASN A 86 -11.49 -4.01 14.27
C ASN A 86 -12.56 -4.28 13.19
N ASN A 87 -12.36 -5.26 12.30
CA ASN A 87 -13.22 -5.50 11.13
C ASN A 87 -13.42 -4.24 10.24
N ASP A 88 -12.40 -3.38 10.17
CA ASP A 88 -12.45 -2.13 9.43
C ASP A 88 -12.14 -2.35 7.95
N MET A 89 -13.20 -2.62 7.18
CA MET A 89 -13.10 -2.89 5.74
C MET A 89 -12.62 -1.67 4.93
N ALA A 90 -12.85 -0.45 5.42
CA ALA A 90 -12.36 0.76 4.76
C ALA A 90 -10.84 0.88 4.91
N ALA A 91 -10.33 0.71 6.14
CA ALA A 91 -8.90 0.67 6.40
C ALA A 91 -8.20 -0.48 5.66
N LEU A 92 -8.82 -1.66 5.54
CA LEU A 92 -8.30 -2.76 4.72
C LEU A 92 -8.21 -2.39 3.23
N GLY A 93 -9.20 -1.65 2.71
CA GLY A 93 -9.19 -1.14 1.35
C GLY A 93 -8.03 -0.16 1.08
N GLU A 94 -7.82 0.81 1.97
CA GLU A 94 -6.69 1.76 1.89
C GLU A 94 -5.34 1.05 2.01
N LEU A 95 -5.24 0.08 2.91
CA LEU A 95 -4.05 -0.76 3.06
C LEU A 95 -3.76 -1.58 1.80
N GLY A 96 -4.77 -1.99 1.04
CA GLY A 96 -4.59 -2.62 -0.25
C GLY A 96 -3.72 -1.78 -1.20
N GLN A 97 -3.93 -0.46 -1.25
CA GLN A 97 -3.10 0.45 -2.04
C GLN A 97 -1.68 0.56 -1.49
N LYS A 98 -1.54 0.76 -0.17
CA LYS A 98 -0.21 0.82 0.50
C LYS A 98 0.59 -0.47 0.29
N GLY A 99 -0.07 -1.63 0.30
CA GLY A 99 0.54 -2.92 0.01
C GLY A 99 1.08 -3.02 -1.41
N GLN A 100 0.36 -2.48 -2.41
CA GLN A 100 0.84 -2.42 -3.80
C GLN A 100 2.07 -1.52 -3.95
N GLU A 101 2.06 -0.33 -3.33
CA GLU A 101 3.22 0.57 -3.35
C GLU A 101 4.46 -0.06 -2.72
N LEU A 102 4.28 -0.76 -1.59
CA LEU A 102 5.36 -1.51 -0.96
C LEU A 102 5.84 -2.65 -1.90
N GLY A 103 4.93 -3.37 -2.55
CA GLY A 103 5.29 -4.38 -3.54
C GLY A 103 6.16 -3.83 -4.70
N GLN A 104 5.90 -2.61 -5.16
CA GLN A 104 6.71 -1.93 -6.18
C GLN A 104 8.08 -1.54 -5.62
N LYS A 105 8.13 -0.88 -4.45
CA LYS A 105 9.37 -0.49 -3.78
C LYS A 105 10.29 -1.67 -3.50
N SER A 106 9.73 -2.83 -3.13
CA SER A 106 10.49 -4.06 -2.90
C SER A 106 11.24 -4.53 -4.16
N GLN A 107 10.61 -4.42 -5.33
CA GLN A 107 11.25 -4.78 -6.60
C GLN A 107 12.43 -3.86 -6.92
N GLU A 108 12.30 -2.56 -6.67
CA GLU A 108 13.38 -1.59 -6.84
C GLU A 108 14.56 -1.89 -5.91
N LEU A 109 14.27 -2.26 -4.65
CA LEU A 109 15.27 -2.55 -3.62
C LEU A 109 16.04 -3.84 -3.86
N THR A 110 15.51 -4.77 -4.66
CA THR A 110 16.17 -6.05 -4.92
C THR A 110 17.54 -5.86 -5.59
N THR A 111 17.70 -4.77 -6.35
CA THR A 111 18.98 -4.41 -7.00
C THR A 111 19.95 -3.65 -6.08
N GLU A 112 19.45 -3.14 -4.95
CA GLU A 112 20.18 -2.31 -3.99
C GLU A 112 20.72 -3.13 -2.80
N LEU A 113 20.20 -4.35 -2.61
CA LEU A 113 20.66 -5.31 -1.61
C LEU A 113 21.91 -6.05 -2.10
N ASN A 114 22.90 -6.20 -1.23
CA ASN A 114 24.13 -6.91 -1.54
C ASN A 114 24.66 -7.67 -0.31
N GLY A 115 25.50 -8.68 -0.55
CA GLY A 115 26.14 -9.47 0.49
C GLY A 115 25.15 -10.01 1.52
N ASP A 116 25.47 -9.80 2.80
CA ASP A 116 24.70 -10.30 3.94
C ASP A 116 23.30 -9.67 4.07
N ASP A 117 23.10 -8.45 3.53
CA ASP A 117 21.82 -7.74 3.61
C ASP A 117 20.73 -8.44 2.78
N ILE A 118 21.09 -9.15 1.70
CA ILE A 118 20.13 -9.93 0.90
C ILE A 118 19.49 -11.03 1.75
N THR A 119 20.32 -11.83 2.44
CA THR A 119 19.86 -12.94 3.27
C THR A 119 19.01 -12.42 4.43
N LYS A 120 19.51 -11.38 5.12
CA LYS A 120 18.80 -10.74 6.24
C LYS A 120 17.43 -10.20 5.84
N PHE A 121 17.36 -9.51 4.70
CA PHE A 121 16.12 -8.98 4.16
C PHE A 121 15.15 -10.09 3.75
N THR A 122 15.65 -11.11 3.06
CA THR A 122 14.83 -12.25 2.58
C THR A 122 14.21 -13.02 3.76
N GLU A 123 15.00 -13.34 4.78
CA GLU A 123 14.50 -14.03 5.98
C GLU A 123 13.46 -13.19 6.73
N TYR A 124 13.71 -11.88 6.83
CA TYR A 124 12.77 -10.96 7.45
C TYR A 124 11.44 -10.91 6.70
N MET A 125 11.49 -10.70 5.38
CA MET A 125 10.29 -10.65 4.55
C MET A 125 9.51 -11.98 4.59
N LYS A 126 10.20 -13.12 4.64
CA LYS A 126 9.56 -14.42 4.84
C LYS A 126 8.79 -14.49 6.15
N LYS A 127 9.42 -14.14 7.28
CA LYS A 127 8.75 -14.12 8.61
C LYS A 127 7.54 -13.20 8.62
N LYS A 128 7.63 -12.06 7.94
CA LYS A 128 6.52 -11.11 7.85
C LYS A 128 5.40 -11.55 6.94
N SER A 129 5.71 -12.29 5.87
CA SER A 129 4.70 -12.95 5.06
C SER A 129 3.94 -14.01 5.86
N GLU A 130 4.63 -14.79 6.70
CA GLU A 130 3.99 -15.76 7.60
C GLU A 130 3.08 -15.05 8.61
N GLU A 131 3.55 -13.96 9.22
CA GLU A 131 2.74 -13.13 10.14
C GLU A 131 1.49 -12.55 9.45
N LEU A 132 1.60 -12.04 8.22
CA LEU A 132 0.45 -11.55 7.45
C LEU A 132 -0.55 -12.66 7.12
N MET A 133 -0.07 -13.86 6.77
CA MET A 133 -0.93 -15.01 6.51
C MET A 133 -1.71 -15.40 7.76
N GLU A 134 -1.06 -15.43 8.92
CA GLU A 134 -1.71 -15.69 10.21
C GLU A 134 -2.78 -14.63 10.54
N ILE A 135 -2.48 -13.35 10.32
CA ILE A 135 -3.47 -12.27 10.53
C ILE A 135 -4.65 -12.44 9.58
N SER A 136 -4.40 -12.73 8.29
CA SER A 136 -5.44 -12.92 7.29
C SER A 136 -6.35 -14.12 7.60
N ASN A 137 -5.77 -15.23 8.07
CA ASN A 137 -6.54 -16.41 8.47
C ASN A 137 -7.47 -16.14 9.67
N LYS A 138 -7.21 -15.12 10.49
CA LYS A 138 -8.13 -14.69 11.56
C LYS A 138 -9.33 -13.92 11.03
N LEU A 139 -9.20 -13.21 9.91
CA LEU A 139 -10.32 -12.50 9.28
C LEU A 139 -11.38 -13.48 8.71
N SER A 140 -10.96 -14.69 8.38
CA SER A 140 -11.82 -15.72 7.75
C SER A 140 -12.49 -16.68 8.75
N GLN A 141 -12.26 -16.48 10.05
CA GLN A 141 -12.84 -17.28 11.15
C GLN A 141 -13.89 -16.46 11.90
#